data_AF-A0A7C2RZ80-F1
#
_entry.id   AF-A0A7C2RZ80-F1
#
_cell.length_a   1.000
_cell.length_b   1.000
_cell.length_c   1.000
_cell.angle_alpha   90.00
_cell.angle_beta   90.00
_cell.angle_gamma   90.00
#
_symmetry.space_group_name_H-M   'P 1'
#
loop_
_entity.id
_entity.type
_entity.pdbx_description
1 polymer ?
#
loop_
_entity_poly.entity_id
_entity_poly.type
_entity_poly.pdbx_seq_one_letter_code
_entity_poly.pdbx_strand_id
1 'polypeptide(L)'
;MGCHNQVAGRDVEYVLDDGSKINIKNEIAKVKEYWNKKTPIPWVKVHYLPEFVHFTHKRHIKRGFQCADCHGQVQTMDVVHKVNKLEMGWCLGCHEQNAKDHQELTQLKDCLTCHY
;
A
#
# COMPACT_ATOMS: atom_id res chain seq x y z
N MET A 1 -25.13 5.95 23.45
CA MET A 1 -23.75 5.68 23.00
C MET A 1 -23.54 4.16 23.04
N GLY A 2 -23.27 3.47 21.93
CA GLY A 2 -23.14 1.99 21.98
C GLY A 2 -23.02 1.18 20.68
N CYS A 3 -23.10 1.79 19.49
CA CYS A 3 -23.18 1.00 18.24
C CYS A 3 -21.89 0.24 17.88
N HIS A 4 -20.72 0.68 18.35
CA HIS A 4 -19.45 0.00 18.08
C HIS A 4 -19.24 -1.31 18.87
N ASN A 5 -20.10 -1.60 19.86
CA ASN A 5 -20.05 -2.87 20.59
C ASN A 5 -20.74 -4.03 19.86
N GLN A 6 -21.45 -3.77 18.77
CA GLN A 6 -22.25 -4.77 18.05
C GLN A 6 -21.54 -5.43 16.87
N VAL A 7 -20.35 -4.97 16.48
CA VAL A 7 -19.59 -5.58 15.37
C VAL A 7 -18.87 -6.83 15.90
N ALA A 8 -19.53 -7.98 15.93
CA ALA A 8 -18.94 -9.23 16.45
C ALA A 8 -18.21 -10.08 15.39
N GLY A 9 -18.39 -9.76 14.10
CA GLY A 9 -17.95 -10.65 13.02
C GLY A 9 -18.81 -11.90 12.91
N ARG A 10 -18.88 -12.49 11.71
CA ARG A 10 -19.49 -13.82 11.53
C ARG A 10 -18.49 -14.88 11.97
N ASP A 11 -18.97 -15.91 12.65
CA ASP A 11 -18.13 -17.04 13.09
C ASP A 11 -17.96 -18.03 11.94
N VAL A 12 -17.15 -17.63 10.96
CA VAL A 12 -16.90 -18.38 9.72
C VAL A 12 -15.41 -18.39 9.41
N GLU A 13 -14.93 -19.50 8.86
CA GLU A 13 -13.62 -19.58 8.23
C GLU A 13 -13.65 -18.82 6.89
N TYR A 14 -12.61 -18.02 6.67
CA TYR A 14 -12.32 -17.41 5.38
C TYR A 14 -11.00 -17.98 4.87
N VAL A 15 -10.97 -18.37 3.60
CA VAL A 15 -9.76 -18.87 2.93
C VAL A 15 -9.17 -17.69 2.16
N LEU A 16 -7.95 -17.29 2.53
CA LEU A 16 -7.22 -16.21 1.88
C LEU A 16 -6.68 -16.66 0.52
N ASP A 17 -6.31 -15.69 -0.32
CA ASP A 17 -5.66 -15.91 -1.63
C ASP A 17 -4.46 -16.89 -1.60
N ASP A 18 -3.70 -16.94 -0.49
CA ASP A 18 -2.55 -17.84 -0.32
C ASP A 18 -2.92 -19.24 0.19
N GLY A 19 -4.22 -19.54 0.33
CA GLY A 19 -4.76 -20.78 0.85
C GLY A 19 -4.78 -20.89 2.37
N SER A 20 -4.25 -19.90 3.09
CA SER A 20 -4.33 -19.87 4.56
C SER A 20 -5.75 -19.57 5.02
N LYS A 21 -6.09 -20.03 6.24
CA LYS A 21 -7.43 -19.88 6.81
C LYS A 21 -7.42 -18.95 8.00
N ILE A 22 -8.37 -18.03 8.04
CA ILE A 22 -8.62 -17.16 9.20
C ILE A 22 -10.06 -17.31 9.68
N ASN A 23 -10.30 -17.04 10.97
CA ASN A 23 -11.66 -16.91 11.49
C ASN A 23 -11.99 -15.42 11.67
N ILE A 24 -13.02 -14.93 10.97
CA ILE A 24 -13.34 -13.50 10.90
C ILE A 24 -13.70 -12.92 12.29
N LYS A 25 -14.43 -13.68 13.10
CA LYS A 25 -14.78 -13.27 14.47
C LYS A 25 -13.55 -13.09 15.34
N ASN A 26 -12.56 -13.98 15.21
CA ASN A 26 -11.29 -13.86 15.92
C ASN A 26 -10.48 -12.64 15.45
N GLU A 27 -10.41 -12.36 14.15
CA GLU A 27 -9.70 -11.18 13.62
C GLU A 27 -10.34 -9.86 14.09
N ILE A 28 -11.67 -9.78 14.11
CA ILE A 28 -12.38 -8.61 14.65
C ILE A 28 -12.15 -8.46 16.16
N ALA A 29 -12.06 -9.56 16.91
CA ALA A 29 -11.74 -9.52 18.33
C ALA A 29 -10.36 -8.92 18.60
N LYS A 30 -9.34 -9.21 17.76
CA LYS A 30 -8.01 -8.58 17.87
C LYS A 30 -8.09 -7.06 17.75
N VAL A 31 -8.83 -6.54 16.76
CA VAL A 31 -9.01 -5.09 16.57
C VAL A 31 -9.67 -4.43 17.80
N LYS A 32 -10.68 -5.09 18.38
CA LYS A 32 -11.34 -4.61 19.61
C LYS A 32 -10.39 -4.58 20.80
N GLU A 33 -9.51 -5.56 20.91
CA GLU A 33 -8.53 -5.63 21.99
C GLU A 33 -7.60 -4.41 21.97
N TYR A 34 -7.03 -4.08 20.80
CA TYR A 34 -6.22 -2.86 20.63
C TYR A 34 -7.00 -1.59 20.96
N TRP A 35 -8.26 -1.49 20.52
CA TRP A 35 -9.13 -0.36 20.83
C TRP A 35 -9.40 -0.19 22.34
N ASN A 36 -9.66 -1.29 23.04
CA ASN A 36 -9.94 -1.30 24.48
C ASN A 36 -8.69 -0.97 25.29
N LYS A 37 -7.54 -1.49 24.88
CA LYS A 37 -6.23 -1.22 25.50
C LYS A 37 -5.68 0.17 25.19
N LYS A 38 -6.30 0.91 24.24
CA LYS A 38 -5.79 2.19 23.72
C LYS A 38 -4.37 2.08 23.18
N THR A 39 -4.03 0.92 22.63
CA THR A 39 -2.74 0.65 22.02
C THR A 39 -2.86 0.69 20.49
N PRO A 40 -1.94 1.34 19.77
CA PRO A 40 -1.91 1.31 18.31
C PRO A 40 -1.73 -0.13 17.80
N ILE A 41 -2.37 -0.43 16.66
CA ILE A 41 -2.15 -1.68 15.95
C ILE A 41 -0.76 -1.63 15.30
N PRO A 42 0.11 -2.63 15.53
CA PRO A 42 1.45 -2.68 14.95
C PRO A 42 1.40 -3.13 13.49
N TRP A 43 0.98 -2.23 12.60
CA TRP A 43 0.89 -2.51 11.17
C TRP A 43 2.26 -2.83 10.56
N VAL A 44 2.33 -3.90 9.78
CA VAL A 44 3.49 -4.21 8.95
C VAL A 44 3.37 -3.43 7.64
N LYS A 45 4.33 -2.53 7.40
CA LYS A 45 4.37 -1.72 6.18
C LYS A 45 4.87 -2.56 5.00
N VAL A 46 4.00 -2.84 4.03
CA VAL A 46 4.31 -3.68 2.86
C VAL A 46 5.21 -2.97 1.85
N HIS A 47 4.92 -1.69 1.56
CA HIS A 47 5.68 -0.87 0.63
C HIS A 47 6.59 0.07 1.42
N TYR A 48 7.87 -0.28 1.49
CA TYR A 48 8.90 0.50 2.15
C TYR A 48 9.99 0.83 1.13
N LEU A 49 10.33 2.11 1.02
CA LEU A 49 11.46 2.60 0.27
C LEU A 49 12.55 3.03 1.27
N PRO A 50 13.84 2.93 0.90
CA PRO A 50 14.92 3.42 1.75
C PRO A 50 14.75 4.91 2.09
N GLU A 51 15.19 5.32 3.27
CA GLU A 51 15.02 6.69 3.77
C GLU A 51 15.72 7.77 2.92
N PHE A 52 16.75 7.39 2.17
CA PHE A 52 17.42 8.28 1.21
C PHE A 52 16.63 8.43 -0.12
N VAL A 53 15.43 7.87 -0.21
CA VAL A 53 14.53 8.00 -1.37
C VAL A 53 13.31 8.82 -0.98
N HIS A 54 13.12 9.96 -1.63
CA HIS A 54 11.93 10.77 -1.50
C HIS A 54 10.87 10.41 -2.53
N PHE A 55 9.82 9.73 -2.07
CA PHE A 55 8.63 9.46 -2.88
C PHE A 55 7.43 10.32 -2.43
N THR A 56 6.73 10.93 -3.38
CA THR A 56 5.54 11.74 -3.10
C THR A 56 4.34 11.31 -3.95
N HIS A 57 3.29 10.78 -3.29
CA HIS A 57 2.03 10.43 -3.96
C HIS A 57 1.42 11.60 -4.73
N LYS A 58 1.55 12.84 -4.19
CA LYS A 58 0.91 14.04 -4.73
C LYS A 58 1.27 14.29 -6.20
N ARG A 59 2.54 14.12 -6.58
CA ARG A 59 2.99 14.38 -7.96
C ARG A 59 2.42 13.34 -8.93
N HIS A 60 2.46 12.07 -8.54
CA HIS A 60 2.00 10.95 -9.36
C HIS A 60 0.48 10.98 -9.57
N ILE A 61 -0.29 11.20 -8.49
CA ILE A 61 -1.75 11.33 -8.58
C ILE A 61 -2.13 12.56 -9.43
N LYS A 62 -1.45 13.70 -9.25
CA LYS A 62 -1.71 14.91 -10.06
C LYS A 62 -1.43 14.69 -11.55
N ARG A 63 -0.49 13.80 -11.90
CA ARG A 63 -0.20 13.43 -13.30
C ARG A 63 -1.27 12.53 -13.92
N GLY A 64 -2.11 11.90 -13.11
CA GLY A 64 -3.22 11.04 -13.54
C GLY A 64 -3.03 9.55 -13.27
N PHE A 65 -1.92 9.14 -12.64
CA PHE A 65 -1.69 7.74 -12.29
C PHE A 65 -2.69 7.26 -11.24
N GLN A 66 -3.19 6.05 -11.46
CA GLN A 66 -4.11 5.36 -10.58
C GLN A 66 -3.33 4.56 -9.52
N CYS A 67 -3.98 4.27 -8.39
CA CYS A 67 -3.39 3.46 -7.33
C CYS A 67 -2.93 2.09 -7.84
N ALA A 68 -3.70 1.51 -8.76
CA ALA A 68 -3.45 0.19 -9.33
C ALA A 68 -2.21 0.14 -10.24
N ASP A 69 -1.77 1.27 -10.81
CA ASP A 69 -0.58 1.34 -11.65
C ASP A 69 0.69 0.98 -10.85
N CYS A 70 0.71 1.32 -9.56
CA CYS A 70 1.82 1.05 -8.66
C CYS A 70 1.55 -0.13 -7.71
N HIS A 71 0.34 -0.24 -7.14
CA HIS A 71 0.03 -1.20 -6.09
C HIS A 71 -0.73 -2.45 -6.58
N GLY A 72 -1.12 -2.51 -7.85
CA GLY A 72 -1.98 -3.57 -8.38
C GLY A 72 -3.45 -3.43 -7.94
N GLN A 73 -4.25 -4.45 -8.23
CA GLN A 73 -5.69 -4.46 -7.96
C GLN A 73 -5.99 -4.72 -6.48
N VAL A 74 -5.67 -3.76 -5.61
CA VAL A 74 -5.82 -3.89 -4.14
C VAL A 74 -7.25 -4.25 -3.72
N GLN A 75 -8.26 -3.84 -4.47
CA GLN A 75 -9.67 -4.15 -4.17
C GLN A 75 -10.03 -5.63 -4.28
N THR A 76 -9.19 -6.45 -4.93
CA THR A 76 -9.37 -7.90 -5.02
C THR A 76 -8.31 -8.67 -4.22
N MET A 77 -7.48 -7.98 -3.43
CA MET A 77 -6.47 -8.63 -2.58
C MET A 77 -7.06 -8.89 -1.20
N ASP A 78 -7.00 -10.14 -0.75
CA ASP A 78 -7.34 -10.48 0.63
C ASP A 78 -6.31 -9.91 1.63
N VAL A 79 -5.03 -10.01 1.25
CA VAL A 79 -3.90 -9.44 1.97
C VAL A 79 -3.03 -8.65 1.01
N VAL A 80 -2.75 -7.40 1.37
CA VAL A 80 -1.92 -6.51 0.54
C VAL A 80 -0.52 -7.09 0.41
N HIS A 81 -0.07 -7.21 -0.84
CA HIS A 81 1.28 -7.66 -1.18
C HIS A 81 1.89 -6.77 -2.27
N LYS A 82 3.19 -6.90 -2.50
CA LYS A 82 3.89 -6.14 -3.56
C LYS A 82 3.65 -6.81 -4.90
N VAL A 83 2.96 -6.12 -5.80
CA VAL A 83 2.81 -6.53 -7.22
C VAL A 83 4.00 -6.02 -8.04
N ASN A 84 4.36 -4.75 -7.86
CA ASN A 84 5.54 -4.15 -8.44
C ASN A 84 6.70 -4.15 -7.45
N LYS A 85 7.93 -4.27 -7.95
CA LYS A 85 9.14 -4.21 -7.11
C LYS A 85 9.37 -2.83 -6.49
N LEU A 86 8.97 -1.76 -7.21
CA LEU A 86 9.19 -0.36 -6.83
C LEU A 86 10.67 -0.04 -6.50
N GLU A 87 11.58 -0.74 -7.17
CA GLU A 87 13.02 -0.48 -7.13
C GLU A 87 13.38 0.62 -8.14
N MET A 88 14.58 1.21 -8.03
CA MET A 88 15.03 2.32 -8.88
C MET A 88 14.82 2.04 -10.38
N GLY A 89 15.16 0.84 -10.85
CA GLY A 89 14.98 0.47 -12.26
C GLY A 89 13.52 0.49 -12.72
N TRP A 90 12.58 0.11 -11.86
CA TRP A 90 11.15 0.20 -12.15
C TRP A 90 10.69 1.66 -12.23
N CYS A 91 11.14 2.49 -11.28
CA CYS A 91 10.83 3.93 -11.26
C CYS A 91 11.34 4.63 -12.51
N LEU A 92 12.61 4.42 -12.86
CA LEU A 92 13.22 5.03 -14.04
C LEU A 92 12.55 4.55 -15.33
N GLY A 93 12.24 3.26 -15.45
CA GLY A 93 11.51 2.72 -16.60
C GLY A 93 10.12 3.33 -16.75
N CYS A 94 9.39 3.51 -15.65
CA CYS A 94 8.10 4.20 -15.67
C CYS A 94 8.25 5.68 -16.09
N HIS A 95 9.27 6.38 -15.57
CA HIS A 95 9.56 7.76 -15.95
C HIS A 95 9.94 7.89 -17.44
N GLU A 96 10.69 6.95 -18.01
CA GLU A 96 11.00 6.88 -19.45
C GLU A 96 9.75 6.79 -20.30
N GLN A 97 8.83 5.90 -19.93
CA GLN A 97 7.62 5.60 -20.70
C GLN A 97 6.60 6.75 -20.67
N ASN A 98 6.69 7.64 -19.68
CA ASN A 98 5.66 8.66 -19.41
C ASN A 98 6.17 10.11 -19.51
N ALA A 99 7.45 10.31 -19.82
CA ALA A 99 7.99 11.62 -20.16
C ALA A 99 7.46 12.08 -21.52
N LYS A 100 7.07 13.35 -21.61
CA LYS A 100 6.60 13.96 -22.86
C LYS A 100 7.74 14.22 -23.83
N ASP A 101 8.91 14.55 -23.31
CA ASP A 101 10.10 14.91 -24.06
C ASP A 101 11.38 14.62 -23.27
N HIS A 102 12.52 14.83 -23.92
CA HIS A 102 13.84 14.61 -23.33
C HIS A 102 14.12 15.56 -22.15
N GLN A 103 13.57 16.77 -22.16
CA GLN A 103 13.79 17.75 -21.09
C GLN A 103 13.08 17.32 -19.80
N GLU A 104 11.81 16.90 -19.90
CA GLU A 104 11.05 16.34 -18.78
C GLU A 104 11.71 15.05 -18.29
N LEU A 105 12.13 14.16 -19.20
CA LEU A 105 12.82 12.91 -18.83
C LEU A 105 14.09 13.17 -18.01
N THR A 106 14.87 14.19 -18.41
CA THR A 106 16.09 14.58 -17.69
C THR A 106 15.78 14.93 -16.23
N GLN A 107 14.70 15.68 -15.99
CA GLN A 107 14.29 16.07 -14.63
C GLN A 107 13.75 14.88 -13.84
N LEU A 108 12.95 14.03 -14.48
CA LEU A 108 12.35 12.85 -13.85
C LEU A 108 13.39 11.79 -13.44
N LYS A 109 14.55 11.76 -14.11
CA LYS A 109 15.65 10.84 -13.79
C LYS A 109 16.80 11.49 -13.02
N ASP A 110 16.70 12.78 -12.74
CA ASP A 110 17.72 13.47 -11.97
C ASP A 110 17.85 12.84 -10.58
N CYS A 111 19.08 12.58 -10.15
CA CYS A 111 19.35 11.93 -8.89
C CYS A 111 18.72 12.69 -7.72
N LEU A 112 18.76 14.04 -7.74
CA LEU A 112 18.27 14.89 -6.65
C LEU A 112 16.75 15.03 -6.65
N THR A 113 16.07 14.59 -7.71
CA THR A 113 14.60 14.50 -7.72
C THR A 113 14.10 13.40 -6.78
N CYS A 114 14.88 12.33 -6.63
CA CYS A 114 14.54 11.15 -5.85
C CYS A 114 15.39 10.99 -4.59
N HIS A 115 16.59 11.55 -4.56
CA HIS A 115 17.57 11.39 -3.48
C HIS A 115 17.93 12.75 -2.87
N TYR A 116 18.18 12.78 -1.58
CA TYR A 116 18.74 13.95 -0.88
C TYR A 116 20.26 13.89 -0.87
#